data_AF-A0AAV7VJG4-F1
#
_entry.id   AF-A0AAV7VJG4-F1
#
_cell.length_a   1.000
_cell.length_b   1.000
_cell.length_c   1.000
_cell.angle_alpha   90.00
_cell.angle_beta   90.00
_cell.angle_gamma   90.00
#
_symmetry.space_group_name_H-M   'P 1'
#
loop_
_entity.id
_entity.type
_entity.pdbx_description
1 polymer ?
#
loop_
_entity_poly.entity_id
_entity_poly.type
_entity_poly.pdbx_seq_one_letter_code
_entity_poly.pdbx_strand_id
1 'polypeptide(L)'
;MGSDSLTCSGKRKVALTISAYQEDPKYLKQCLVSARSIVYSQACLKIIMVIDGNSEEDRYMLDMFKEVFKEEKEIGTYIWGCF
;
A
#
# COMPACT_ATOMS: atom_id res chain seq x y z
N MET A 1 -13.98 18.60 -19.66
CA MET A 1 -13.36 18.87 -18.34
C MET A 1 -12.25 17.83 -18.21
N GLY A 2 -11.02 18.25 -18.52
CA GLY A 2 -9.87 17.36 -18.68
C GLY A 2 -9.39 16.82 -17.33
N SER A 3 -9.14 15.52 -17.29
CA SER A 3 -8.53 14.82 -16.17
C SER A 3 -7.07 15.24 -16.06
N ASP A 4 -6.77 16.20 -15.18
CA ASP A 4 -5.40 16.54 -14.85
C ASP A 4 -4.74 15.34 -14.17
N SER A 5 -3.98 14.59 -14.97
CA SER A 5 -2.96 13.69 -14.46
C SER A 5 -2.01 14.54 -13.62
N LEU A 6 -2.10 14.48 -12.29
CA LEU A 6 -1.14 15.10 -11.39
C LEU A 6 0.23 14.48 -11.73
N THR A 7 1.03 15.19 -12.52
CA THR A 7 2.36 14.75 -12.87
C THR A 7 3.28 15.06 -11.70
N CYS A 8 4.24 14.16 -11.47
CA CYS A 8 5.29 14.37 -10.48
C CYS A 8 6.25 15.47 -10.98
N SER A 9 5.85 16.74 -10.92
CA SER A 9 6.66 17.85 -11.40
C SER A 9 7.71 18.23 -10.34
N GLY A 10 8.99 18.10 -10.68
CA GLY A 10 10.11 18.53 -9.85
C GLY A 10 10.51 17.59 -8.70
N LYS A 11 9.91 16.41 -8.55
CA LYS A 11 10.28 15.39 -7.55
C LYS A 11 10.59 14.06 -8.21
N ARG A 12 11.39 13.21 -7.53
CA ARG A 12 11.65 11.84 -8.01
C ARG A 12 10.45 10.96 -7.70
N LYS A 13 10.20 9.96 -8.54
CA LYS A 13 9.22 8.91 -8.20
C LYS A 13 9.85 7.98 -7.17
N VAL A 14 9.12 7.67 -6.11
CA VAL A 14 9.56 6.81 -5.00
C VAL A 14 8.53 5.69 -4.84
N ALA A 15 9.01 4.46 -4.74
CA ALA A 15 8.21 3.31 -4.33
C ALA A 15 8.68 2.90 -2.93
N LEU A 16 7.77 2.96 -1.95
CA LEU A 16 7.98 2.41 -0.62
C LEU A 16 7.45 0.98 -0.60
N THR A 17 8.34 0.02 -0.45
CA THR A 17 7.97 -1.39 -0.36
C THR A 17 7.95 -1.84 1.10
N ILE A 18 6.87 -2.48 1.51
CA ILE A 18 6.70 -3.05 2.86
C ILE A 18 6.51 -4.56 2.68
N SER A 19 7.50 -5.34 3.09
CA SER A 19 7.39 -6.80 3.17
C SER A 19 6.86 -7.20 4.55
N ALA A 20 5.84 -8.05 4.60
CA ALA A 20 5.24 -8.55 5.83
C ALA A 20 5.02 -10.06 5.77
N TYR A 21 5.24 -10.75 6.89
CA TYR A 21 4.92 -12.16 7.10
C TYR A 21 4.53 -12.38 8.55
N GLN A 22 3.31 -12.86 8.81
CA GLN A 22 2.81 -13.13 10.17
C GLN A 22 3.09 -12.00 11.18
N GLU A 23 2.96 -10.75 10.74
CA GLU A 23 3.22 -9.57 11.58
C GLU A 23 2.14 -9.37 12.65
N ASP A 24 2.46 -8.66 13.74
CA ASP A 24 1.42 -8.29 14.69
C ASP A 24 0.43 -7.29 14.04
N PRO A 25 -0.90 -7.55 14.10
CA PRO A 25 -1.90 -6.68 13.46
C PRO A 25 -1.84 -5.22 13.92
N LYS A 26 -1.52 -4.96 15.19
CA LYS A 26 -1.44 -3.61 15.75
C LYS A 26 -0.21 -2.88 15.21
N TYR A 27 0.94 -3.55 15.15
CA TYR A 27 2.16 -2.95 14.62
C TYR A 27 2.09 -2.74 13.11
N LEU A 28 1.52 -3.69 12.36
CA LEU A 28 1.26 -3.54 10.93
C LEU A 28 0.38 -2.34 10.66
N LYS A 29 -0.73 -2.18 11.40
CA LYS A 29 -1.63 -1.02 11.24
C LYS A 29 -0.91 0.30 11.50
N GLN A 30 -0.11 0.37 12.57
CA GLN A 30 0.68 1.57 12.89
C GLN A 30 1.71 1.89 11.80
N CYS A 31 2.36 0.87 11.24
CA CYS A 31 3.30 1.01 10.13
C CYS A 31 2.62 1.57 8.88
N LEU A 32 1.48 1.01 8.48
CA LEU A 32 0.72 1.45 7.31
C LEU A 32 0.17 2.88 7.49
N VAL A 33 -0.33 3.22 8.68
CA VAL A 33 -0.77 4.59 8.99
C VAL A 33 0.40 5.57 8.91
N SER A 34 1.58 5.17 9.40
CA SER A 34 2.80 5.99 9.31
C SER A 34 3.21 6.19 7.84
N ALA A 35 3.19 5.13 7.03
CA ALA A 35 3.48 5.19 5.60
C ALA A 35 2.51 6.11 4.84
N ARG A 36 1.21 6.03 5.14
CA ARG A 36 0.19 6.93 4.58
C ARG A 36 0.40 8.39 4.95
N SER A 37 0.91 8.65 6.16
CA SER A 37 1.17 10.02 6.65
C SER A 37 2.43 10.68 6.07
N ILE A 38 3.19 9.98 5.21
CA ILE A 38 4.39 10.52 4.59
C ILE A 38 4.01 11.75 3.75
N VAL A 39 4.60 12.90 4.08
CA VAL A 39 4.42 14.14 3.33
C VAL A 39 5.22 14.09 2.04
N TYR A 40 4.66 13.42 1.04
CA TYR A 40 5.16 13.41 -0.33
C TYR A 40 4.04 13.74 -1.32
N SER A 41 4.39 14.14 -2.53
CA SER A 41 3.36 14.29 -3.56
C SER A 41 2.77 12.92 -3.85
N GLN A 42 1.45 12.78 -3.74
CA GLN A 42 0.74 11.52 -4.00
C GLN A 42 0.96 11.02 -5.44
N ALA A 43 1.21 11.95 -6.38
CA ALA A 43 1.61 11.63 -7.75
C ALA A 43 3.01 11.00 -7.89
N CYS A 44 3.83 11.09 -6.85
CA CYS A 44 5.24 10.69 -6.86
C CYS A 44 5.54 9.52 -5.90
N LEU A 45 4.67 9.23 -4.93
CA LEU A 45 4.83 8.14 -3.97
C LEU A 45 3.91 6.98 -4.34
N LYS A 46 4.47 5.77 -4.37
CA LYS A 46 3.69 4.53 -4.44
C LYS A 46 4.03 3.67 -3.24
N ILE A 47 3.03 3.12 -2.57
CA ILE A 47 3.22 2.18 -1.47
C ILE A 47 2.86 0.79 -1.99
N ILE A 48 3.81 -0.14 -1.88
CA ILE A 48 3.66 -1.52 -2.34
C ILE A 48 3.84 -2.42 -1.13
N MET A 49 2.82 -3.19 -0.80
CA MET A 49 2.91 -4.19 0.26
C MET A 49 3.03 -5.58 -0.35
N VAL A 50 4.00 -6.35 0.13
CA VAL A 50 4.24 -7.74 -0.27
C VAL A 50 4.01 -8.60 0.96
N ILE A 51 3.08 -9.54 0.85
CA ILE A 51 2.79 -10.51 1.90
C ILE A 51 3.46 -11.82 1.49
N ASP A 52 4.40 -12.32 2.30
CA ASP A 52 5.11 -13.58 2.05
C ASP A 52 4.30 -14.80 2.55
N GLY A 53 2.99 -14.76 2.33
CA GLY A 53 2.03 -15.73 2.84
C GLY A 53 0.75 -15.70 2.01
N ASN A 54 0.15 -16.86 1.79
CA ASN A 54 -1.06 -17.03 0.99
C ASN A 54 -2.12 -17.89 1.70
N SER A 55 -1.96 -18.08 3.01
CA SER A 55 -2.96 -18.78 3.81
C SER A 55 -4.15 -17.88 4.11
N GLU A 56 -5.26 -18.46 4.55
CA GLU A 56 -6.41 -17.68 5.02
C GLU A 56 -6.05 -16.80 6.23
N GLU A 57 -5.09 -17.26 7.03
CA GLU A 57 -4.53 -16.55 8.18
C GLU A 57 -3.72 -15.32 7.77
N ASP A 58 -3.25 -15.20 6.53
CA ASP A 58 -2.51 -14.04 6.05
C ASP A 58 -3.42 -12.95 5.46
N ARG A 59 -4.69 -13.27 5.21
CA ARG A 59 -5.65 -12.35 4.56
C ARG A 59 -5.92 -11.09 5.37
N TYR A 60 -5.79 -11.14 6.70
CA TYR A 60 -5.99 -9.93 7.52
C TYR A 60 -5.00 -8.82 7.16
N MET A 61 -3.78 -9.17 6.72
CA MET A 61 -2.77 -8.19 6.30
C MET A 61 -3.24 -7.43 5.05
N LEU A 62 -3.85 -8.15 4.10
CA LEU A 62 -4.45 -7.58 2.90
C LEU A 62 -5.64 -6.67 3.23
N ASP A 63 -6.54 -7.14 4.10
CA ASP A 63 -7.74 -6.40 4.49
C ASP A 63 -7.37 -5.13 5.27
N MET A 64 -6.35 -5.20 6.12
CA MET A 64 -5.82 -4.05 6.84
C MET A 64 -5.19 -3.01 5.91
N PHE A 65 -4.47 -3.46 4.87
CA PHE A 65 -3.96 -2.56 3.84
C PHE A 65 -5.11 -1.81 3.16
N LYS A 66 -6.15 -2.52 2.72
CA LYS A 66 -7.35 -1.90 2.13
C LYS A 66 -8.04 -0.93 3.10
N GLU A 67 -8.13 -1.28 4.39
CA GLU A 67 -8.75 -0.44 5.41
C GLU A 67 -8.00 0.89 5.59
N VAL A 68 -6.66 0.84 5.69
CA VAL A 68 -5.83 2.04 5.93
C VAL A 68 -5.82 2.96 4.72
N PHE A 69 -5.82 2.41 3.51
CA PHE A 69 -5.75 3.16 2.25
C PHE A 69 -7.10 3.40 1.57
N LYS A 70 -8.23 3.06 2.20
CA LYS A 70 -9.60 3.13 1.61
C LYS A 70 -10.00 4.47 0.98
N GLU A 71 -9.35 5.57 1.37
CA GLU A 71 -9.61 6.93 0.87
C GLU A 71 -8.82 7.24 -0.40
N GLU A 72 -7.84 6.39 -0.76
CA GLU A 72 -7.04 6.52 -1.96
C GLU A 72 -7.83 6.08 -3.20
N LYS A 73 -7.66 6.82 -4.29
CA LYS A 73 -8.38 6.54 -5.55
C LYS A 73 -7.88 5.30 -6.28
N GLU A 74 -6.62 4.92 -6.07
CA GLU A 74 -5.96 3.82 -6.79
C GLU A 74 -5.42 2.78 -5.80
N ILE A 75 -6.20 1.73 -5.55
CA ILE A 75 -5.77 0.56 -4.77
C ILE A 75 -5.89 -0.68 -5.67
N GLY A 76 -4.78 -1.40 -5.82
CA GLY A 76 -4.73 -2.68 -6.54
C GLY A 76 -4.20 -3.78 -5.64
N THR A 77 -4.84 -4.95 -5.69
CA THR A 77 -4.40 -6.13 -4.94
C THR A 77 -4.31 -7.33 -5.86
N TYR A 78 -3.24 -8.10 -5.73
CA TYR A 78 -3.03 -9.32 -6.50
C TYR A 78 -2.59 -10.43 -5.56
N ILE A 79 -3.25 -11.58 -5.66
CA ILE A 79 -2.90 -12.80 -4.93
C ILE A 79 -2.20 -13.72 -5.93
N TRP A 80 -0.95 -14.07 -5.65
CA TRP A 80 -0.23 -15.06 -6.45
C TRP A 80 -0.84 -16.44 -6.19
N GLY A 81 -1.50 -17.00 -7.20
CA GLY A 81 -1.96 -18.39 -7.16
C GLY A 81 -0.84 -19.34 -7.54
N CYS A 82 -0.66 -20.41 -6.77
CA CYS A 82 -0.11 -21.66 -7.30
C CYS A 82 -1.25 -22.36 -8.04
N PHE A 83 -1.06 -22.64 -9.32
CA PHE A 83 -1.90 -23.56 -10.09
C PHE A 83 -1.66 -25.00 -9.66
#